data_AF-A0A0Q9T2M3-F1
#
_entry.id   AF-A0A0Q9T2M3-F1
#
_cell.length_a   1.000
_cell.length_b   1.000
_cell.length_c   1.000
_cell.angle_alpha   90.00
_cell.angle_beta   90.00
_cell.angle_gamma   90.00
#
_symmetry.space_group_name_H-M   'P 1'
#
loop_
_entity.id
_entity.type
_entity.pdbx_description
1 polymer ?
#
loop_
_entity_poly.entity_id
_entity_poly.type
_entity_poly.pdbx_seq_one_letter_code
_entity_poly.pdbx_strand_id
1 'polypeptide(L)'
;MRQLKGIKILLVDDEPHILEFLELGLTNEGFEVMTAQDGISAITACNKFQPHIAILDVMMPGMDGFEVCRMIKKTENVAVIMLTAKDEIDDRVKGLTLGADDYMIKPFSFEELLARIYARIRNHFPNLFGEVIIGPLRMDDRRKEISLHDNVLELSPTEYELLKFMSINHGLVLSKSMILDKVWGYDFGGEENIVEVYIRSLRDKLGDKEHKLIRTIRGAGYRMDLT
;
A
#
# COMPACT_ATOMS: atom_id res chain seq x y z
N MET A 1 -6.82 17.21 2.18
CA MET A 1 -6.50 16.02 1.37
C MET A 1 -7.75 15.63 0.59
N ARG A 2 -7.65 15.32 -0.71
CA ARG A 2 -8.84 14.93 -1.50
C ARG A 2 -9.41 13.63 -0.88
N GLN A 3 -10.69 13.68 -0.54
CA GLN A 3 -11.44 12.57 0.05
C GLN A 3 -11.46 11.39 -0.93
N LEU A 4 -10.93 10.23 -0.51
CA LEU A 4 -10.96 9.01 -1.29
C LEU A 4 -12.37 8.39 -1.20
N LYS A 5 -13.29 8.89 -2.02
CA LYS A 5 -14.65 8.36 -2.07
C LYS A 5 -14.67 6.95 -2.66
N GLY A 6 -15.45 6.06 -2.04
CA GLY A 6 -15.67 4.69 -2.49
C GLY A 6 -14.71 3.66 -1.90
N ILE A 7 -13.83 4.04 -0.97
CA ILE A 7 -12.99 3.08 -0.26
C ILE A 7 -13.81 2.39 0.83
N LYS A 8 -13.97 1.09 0.65
CA LYS A 8 -14.59 0.15 1.57
C LYS A 8 -13.62 -0.47 2.58
N ILE A 9 -13.94 -0.38 3.87
CA ILE A 9 -13.19 -0.94 5.00
C ILE A 9 -14.05 -1.95 5.75
N LEU A 10 -13.53 -3.14 5.98
CA LEU A 10 -14.11 -4.13 6.89
C LEU A 10 -13.40 -4.04 8.24
N LEU A 11 -14.12 -3.74 9.32
CA LEU A 11 -13.63 -3.79 10.69
C LEU A 11 -14.09 -5.07 11.36
N VAL A 12 -13.17 -5.78 12.02
CA VAL A 12 -13.48 -7.03 12.72
C VAL A 12 -12.81 -7.02 14.09
N ASP A 13 -13.62 -7.05 15.13
CA ASP A 13 -13.22 -7.04 16.54
C ASP A 13 -14.42 -7.54 17.36
N ASP A 14 -14.21 -8.39 18.37
CA ASP A 14 -15.31 -8.92 19.18
C ASP A 14 -15.81 -7.93 20.24
N GLU A 15 -15.10 -6.81 20.46
CA GLU A 15 -15.50 -5.74 21.36
C GLU A 15 -16.35 -4.67 20.63
N PRO A 16 -17.66 -4.56 20.90
CA PRO A 16 -18.54 -3.65 20.16
C PRO A 16 -18.16 -2.17 20.30
N HIS A 17 -17.60 -1.78 21.44
CA HIS A 17 -17.17 -0.40 21.69
C HIS A 17 -15.95 0.00 20.85
N ILE A 18 -15.04 -0.94 20.56
CA ILE A 18 -13.90 -0.69 19.66
C ILE A 18 -14.41 -0.51 18.23
N LEU A 19 -15.32 -1.39 17.78
CA LEU A 19 -15.95 -1.28 16.47
C LEU A 19 -16.66 0.07 16.31
N GLU A 20 -17.50 0.48 17.26
CA GLU A 20 -18.25 1.73 17.19
C GLU A 20 -17.32 2.96 17.12
N PHE A 21 -16.26 2.99 17.93
CA PHE A 21 -15.28 4.08 17.92
C PHE A 21 -14.55 4.18 16.57
N LEU A 22 -14.06 3.05 16.05
CA LEU A 22 -13.34 3.02 14.79
C LEU A 22 -14.24 3.28 13.59
N GLU A 23 -15.46 2.73 13.58
CA GLU A 23 -16.45 2.96 12.54
C GLU A 23 -16.81 4.43 12.43
N LEU A 24 -17.08 5.10 13.56
CA LEU A 24 -17.39 6.53 13.59
C LEU A 24 -16.21 7.35 13.05
N GLY A 25 -14.99 7.07 13.51
CA GLY A 25 -13.79 7.76 13.06
C GLY A 25 -13.56 7.59 11.55
N LEU A 26 -13.61 6.36 11.05
CA LEU A 26 -13.34 6.06 9.63
C LEU A 26 -14.45 6.56 8.71
N THR A 27 -15.71 6.51 9.14
CA THR A 27 -16.82 7.08 8.37
C THR A 27 -16.69 8.60 8.25
N ASN A 28 -16.23 9.28 9.31
CA ASN A 28 -15.95 10.72 9.28
C ASN A 28 -14.81 11.09 8.31
N GLU A 29 -13.83 10.19 8.12
CA GLU A 29 -12.78 10.33 7.10
C GLU A 29 -13.28 10.06 5.67
N GLY A 30 -14.54 9.62 5.52
CA GLY A 30 -15.22 9.43 4.24
C GLY A 30 -15.11 8.01 3.68
N PHE A 31 -14.71 7.02 4.48
CA PHE A 31 -14.71 5.61 4.12
C PHE A 31 -16.12 5.01 4.22
N GLU A 32 -16.40 4.01 3.38
CA GLU A 32 -17.54 3.12 3.58
C GLU A 32 -17.10 2.01 4.54
N VAL A 33 -17.73 1.91 5.70
CA VAL A 33 -17.32 0.94 6.73
C VAL A 33 -18.39 -0.15 6.87
N MET A 34 -17.94 -1.39 7.03
CA MET A 34 -18.76 -2.51 7.48
C MET A 34 -18.07 -3.17 8.67
N THR A 35 -18.83 -3.55 9.69
CA THR A 35 -18.30 -4.18 10.91
C THR A 35 -18.71 -5.65 11.00
N ALA A 36 -17.90 -6.46 11.65
CA ALA A 36 -18.20 -7.83 12.07
C ALA A 36 -17.65 -8.09 13.47
N GLN A 37 -18.36 -8.88 14.27
CA GLN A 37 -18.01 -9.17 15.67
C GLN A 37 -17.36 -10.55 15.86
N ASP A 38 -17.24 -11.34 14.78
CA ASP A 38 -16.69 -12.68 14.81
C ASP A 38 -16.17 -13.08 13.43
N GLY A 39 -15.36 -14.15 13.36
CA GLY A 39 -14.75 -14.58 12.11
C GLY A 39 -15.74 -15.06 11.02
N ILE A 40 -16.87 -15.66 11.40
CA ILE A 40 -17.87 -16.15 10.43
C ILE A 40 -18.61 -14.97 9.80
N SER A 41 -19.02 -14.00 10.62
CA SER A 41 -19.63 -12.76 10.13
C SER A 41 -18.64 -11.96 9.30
N ALA A 42 -17.35 -11.93 9.66
CA ALA A 42 -16.29 -11.28 8.87
C ALA A 42 -16.14 -11.86 7.47
N ILE A 43 -16.07 -13.18 7.32
CA ILE A 43 -15.96 -13.84 6.01
C ILE A 43 -17.20 -13.56 5.16
N THR A 44 -18.39 -13.62 5.77
CA THR A 44 -19.65 -13.35 5.10
C THR A 44 -19.73 -11.89 4.64
N ALA A 45 -19.34 -10.96 5.51
CA ALA A 45 -19.27 -9.53 5.22
C ALA A 45 -18.26 -9.25 4.10
N CYS A 46 -17.06 -9.83 4.17
CA CYS A 46 -16.03 -9.67 3.15
C CYS A 46 -16.53 -10.07 1.75
N ASN A 47 -17.19 -11.23 1.63
CA ASN A 47 -17.72 -11.71 0.36
C ASN A 47 -18.82 -10.79 -0.21
N LYS A 48 -19.69 -10.24 0.64
CA LYS A 48 -20.79 -9.36 0.21
C LYS A 48 -20.33 -7.93 -0.08
N PHE A 49 -19.47 -7.39 0.78
CA PHE A 49 -19.06 -6.00 0.77
C PHE A 49 -17.91 -5.72 -0.21
N GLN A 50 -17.06 -6.73 -0.44
CA GLN A 50 -15.85 -6.63 -1.25
C GLN A 50 -14.96 -5.46 -0.77
N PRO A 51 -14.45 -5.51 0.47
CA PRO A 51 -13.65 -4.43 1.04
C PRO A 51 -12.30 -4.31 0.31
N HIS A 52 -11.76 -3.09 0.27
CA HIS A 52 -10.38 -2.90 -0.18
C HIS A 52 -9.40 -3.22 0.95
N ILE A 53 -9.80 -2.95 2.19
CA ILE A 53 -8.98 -3.21 3.38
C ILE A 53 -9.82 -3.83 4.48
N ALA A 54 -9.26 -4.83 5.15
CA ALA A 54 -9.79 -5.44 6.35
C ALA A 54 -8.85 -5.13 7.53
N ILE A 55 -9.43 -4.71 8.65
CA ILE A 55 -8.73 -4.49 9.91
C ILE A 55 -9.26 -5.56 10.86
N LEU A 56 -8.38 -6.46 11.28
CA LEU A 56 -8.75 -7.67 12.00
C LEU A 56 -8.11 -7.67 13.37
N ASP A 57 -8.90 -7.80 14.43
CA ASP A 57 -8.35 -8.20 15.72
C ASP A 57 -7.84 -9.63 15.65
N VAL A 58 -6.66 -9.86 16.24
CA VAL A 58 -6.07 -11.19 16.35
C VAL A 58 -6.87 -12.03 17.33
N MET A 59 -7.19 -11.47 18.50
CA MET A 59 -7.70 -12.22 19.64
C MET A 59 -9.23 -12.22 19.67
N MET A 60 -9.84 -13.02 18.80
CA MET A 60 -11.30 -13.20 18.78
C MET A 60 -11.71 -14.62 19.23
N PRO A 61 -12.85 -14.78 19.92
CA PRO A 61 -13.36 -16.08 20.32
C PRO A 61 -13.79 -16.93 19.11
N GLY A 62 -13.48 -18.23 19.17
CA GLY A 62 -13.81 -19.16 18.10
C GLY A 62 -12.81 -19.09 16.96
N MET A 63 -13.16 -18.42 15.87
CA MET A 63 -12.27 -18.23 14.73
C MET A 63 -11.46 -16.94 14.92
N ASP A 64 -10.16 -17.08 15.12
CA ASP A 64 -9.25 -15.96 15.38
C ASP A 64 -8.96 -15.13 14.12
N GLY A 65 -8.34 -13.97 14.31
CA GLY A 65 -8.01 -13.06 13.21
C GLY A 65 -7.06 -13.67 12.17
N PHE A 66 -6.18 -14.60 12.55
CA PHE A 66 -5.25 -15.23 11.60
C PHE A 66 -5.98 -16.18 10.67
N GLU A 67 -6.94 -16.95 11.20
CA GLU A 67 -7.78 -17.83 10.41
C GLU A 67 -8.64 -17.03 9.42
N VAL A 68 -9.23 -15.92 9.88
CA VAL A 68 -9.98 -14.98 9.03
C VAL A 68 -9.08 -14.41 7.93
N CYS A 69 -7.89 -13.91 8.27
CA CYS A 69 -6.91 -13.39 7.32
C CYS A 69 -6.59 -14.42 6.24
N ARG A 70 -6.27 -15.66 6.65
CA ARG A 70 -5.97 -16.76 5.72
C ARG A 70 -7.13 -17.05 4.78
N MET A 71 -8.37 -16.94 5.24
CA MET A 71 -9.55 -17.18 4.39
C MET A 71 -9.82 -16.04 3.42
N ILE A 72 -9.72 -14.78 3.88
CA ILE A 72 -9.95 -13.60 3.05
C ILE A 72 -8.83 -13.40 2.02
N LYS A 73 -7.58 -13.74 2.35
CA LYS A 73 -6.45 -13.62 1.41
C LYS A 73 -6.47 -14.61 0.25
N LYS A 74 -7.30 -15.66 0.29
CA LYS A 74 -7.55 -16.54 -0.88
C LYS A 74 -8.22 -15.80 -2.03
N THR A 75 -8.91 -14.70 -1.74
CA THR A 75 -9.38 -13.74 -2.73
C THR A 75 -8.36 -12.61 -2.84
N GLU A 76 -7.59 -12.57 -3.93
CA GLU A 76 -6.34 -11.77 -4.09
C GLU A 76 -6.44 -10.23 -3.94
N ASN A 77 -7.61 -9.68 -3.61
CA ASN A 77 -7.92 -8.24 -3.73
C ASN A 77 -8.27 -7.55 -2.41
N VAL A 78 -7.73 -7.98 -1.27
CA VAL A 78 -7.97 -7.32 0.03
C VAL A 78 -6.64 -7.08 0.76
N ALA A 79 -6.40 -5.82 1.16
CA ALA A 79 -5.32 -5.48 2.08
C ALA A 79 -5.73 -5.81 3.53
N VAL A 80 -4.83 -6.34 4.35
CA VAL A 80 -5.13 -6.74 5.72
C VAL A 80 -4.17 -6.07 6.70
N ILE A 81 -4.74 -5.38 7.69
CA ILE A 81 -4.04 -4.87 8.87
C ILE A 81 -4.49 -5.70 10.07
N MET A 82 -3.55 -6.35 10.75
CA MET A 82 -3.84 -7.10 11.97
C MET A 82 -3.62 -6.21 13.20
N LEU A 83 -4.58 -6.19 14.12
CA LEU A 83 -4.46 -5.58 15.43
C LEU A 83 -4.10 -6.67 16.44
N THR A 84 -3.02 -6.48 17.21
CA THR A 84 -2.50 -7.52 18.11
C THR A 84 -2.10 -6.92 19.46
N ALA A 85 -2.11 -7.73 20.52
CA ALA A 85 -1.49 -7.35 21.79
C ALA A 85 0.03 -7.47 21.71
N LYS A 86 0.74 -6.79 22.60
CA LYS A 86 2.21 -6.63 22.56
C LYS A 86 3.02 -7.94 22.74
N ASP A 87 2.41 -9.00 23.26
CA ASP A 87 3.13 -10.15 23.84
C ASP A 87 3.30 -11.38 22.92
N GLU A 88 2.94 -11.29 21.63
CA GLU A 88 3.02 -12.44 20.71
C GLU A 88 4.12 -12.26 19.66
N ILE A 89 5.37 -12.44 20.10
CA ILE A 89 6.56 -12.40 19.23
C ILE A 89 6.50 -13.47 18.12
N ASP A 90 5.79 -14.58 18.35
CA ASP A 90 5.59 -15.66 17.36
C ASP A 90 4.54 -15.31 16.29
N ASP A 91 3.68 -14.33 16.53
CA ASP A 91 2.57 -13.99 15.66
C ASP A 91 2.93 -13.03 14.54
N ARG A 92 3.98 -12.24 14.72
CA ARG A 92 4.56 -11.43 13.62
C ARG A 92 5.17 -12.31 12.53
N VAL A 93 5.74 -13.47 12.88
CA VAL A 93 6.34 -14.40 11.92
C VAL A 93 5.26 -15.24 11.24
N LYS A 94 4.28 -15.77 11.98
CA LYS A 94 3.11 -16.46 11.39
C LYS A 94 2.32 -15.54 10.47
N GLY A 95 2.11 -14.31 10.91
CA GLY A 95 1.30 -13.33 10.22
C GLY A 95 1.84 -12.85 8.86
N LEU A 96 3.16 -12.69 8.74
CA LEU A 96 3.83 -12.43 7.46
C LEU A 96 3.77 -13.65 6.52
N THR A 97 3.82 -14.86 7.08
CA THR A 97 3.73 -16.13 6.30
C THR A 97 2.30 -16.37 5.78
N LEU A 98 1.28 -15.82 6.46
CA LEU A 98 -0.14 -15.96 6.11
C LEU A 98 -0.65 -14.87 5.15
N GLY A 99 0.21 -13.91 4.77
CA GLY A 99 -0.10 -12.92 3.73
C GLY A 99 -0.75 -11.61 4.22
N ALA A 100 -0.72 -11.30 5.52
CA ALA A 100 -1.14 -9.97 5.97
C ALA A 100 -0.12 -8.89 5.56
N ASP A 101 -0.60 -7.69 5.30
CA ASP A 101 0.23 -6.62 4.74
C ASP A 101 0.82 -5.71 5.84
N ASP A 102 0.19 -5.64 7.00
CA ASP A 102 0.63 -4.82 8.15
C ASP A 102 0.18 -5.37 9.51
N TYR A 103 0.86 -4.93 10.57
CA TYR A 103 0.58 -5.25 11.97
C TYR A 103 0.61 -4.00 12.84
N MET A 104 -0.36 -3.87 13.73
CA MET A 104 -0.45 -2.79 14.72
C MET A 104 -0.63 -3.36 16.12
N ILE A 105 0.18 -2.86 17.06
CA ILE A 105 0.09 -3.28 18.46
C ILE A 105 -0.92 -2.40 19.20
N LYS A 106 -1.88 -3.00 19.90
CA LYS A 106 -2.77 -2.35 20.86
C LYS A 106 -1.95 -1.99 22.13
N PRO A 107 -2.04 -0.76 22.68
CA PRO A 107 -2.86 0.36 22.22
C PRO A 107 -2.19 1.16 21.08
N PHE A 108 -3.00 1.59 20.11
CA PHE A 108 -2.57 2.44 18.99
C PHE A 108 -3.40 3.74 18.94
N SER A 109 -2.88 4.77 18.27
CA SER A 109 -3.67 5.97 17.99
C SER A 109 -4.49 5.81 16.71
N PHE A 110 -5.65 6.47 16.64
CA PHE A 110 -6.47 6.50 15.43
C PHE A 110 -5.71 7.09 14.23
N GLU A 111 -4.88 8.11 14.46
CA GLU A 111 -4.04 8.75 13.45
C GLU A 111 -3.00 7.78 12.87
N GLU A 112 -2.41 6.91 13.71
CA GLU A 112 -1.48 5.87 13.25
C GLU A 112 -2.18 4.83 12.39
N LEU A 113 -3.37 4.37 12.82
CA LEU A 113 -4.19 3.44 12.04
C LEU A 113 -4.55 4.06 10.67
N LEU A 114 -4.98 5.31 10.66
CA LEU A 114 -5.33 6.03 9.44
C LEU A 114 -4.14 6.16 8.48
N ALA A 115 -2.95 6.49 8.99
CA ALA A 115 -1.73 6.56 8.19
C ALA A 115 -1.40 5.20 7.53
N ARG A 116 -1.56 4.10 8.26
CA ARG A 116 -1.35 2.74 7.74
C ARG A 116 -2.40 2.34 6.72
N ILE A 117 -3.67 2.66 6.97
CA ILE A 117 -4.75 2.46 5.99
C ILE A 117 -4.38 3.14 4.66
N TYR A 118 -4.03 4.42 4.68
CA TYR A 118 -3.65 5.13 3.46
C TYR A 118 -2.43 4.53 2.76
N ALA A 119 -1.41 4.11 3.51
CA ALA A 119 -0.23 3.45 2.96
C ALA A 119 -0.59 2.12 2.26
N ARG A 120 -1.44 1.29 2.88
CA ARG A 120 -1.86 0.00 2.32
C ARG A 120 -2.71 0.15 1.08
N ILE A 121 -3.65 1.09 1.09
CA ILE A 121 -4.51 1.31 -0.07
C ILE A 121 -3.68 1.84 -1.24
N ARG A 122 -2.73 2.76 -1.00
CA ARG A 122 -1.81 3.25 -2.04
C ARG A 122 -1.02 2.12 -2.70
N ASN A 123 -0.61 1.12 -1.91
CA ASN A 123 0.20 0.00 -2.39
C ASN A 123 -0.61 -1.07 -3.12
N HIS A 124 -1.80 -1.43 -2.61
CA HIS A 124 -2.63 -2.50 -3.17
C HIS A 124 -3.63 -2.03 -4.23
N PHE A 125 -4.07 -0.78 -4.16
CA PHE A 125 -5.09 -0.23 -5.06
C PHE A 125 -4.67 1.13 -5.61
N PRO A 126 -3.53 1.20 -6.34
CA PRO A 126 -3.08 2.45 -6.93
C PRO A 126 -4.14 3.07 -7.88
N ASN A 127 -4.98 2.23 -8.49
CA ASN A 127 -6.10 2.64 -9.36
C ASN A 127 -7.23 3.41 -8.63
N LEU A 128 -7.41 3.24 -7.31
CA LEU A 128 -8.49 3.88 -6.54
C LEU A 128 -8.22 5.35 -6.25
N PHE A 129 -6.97 5.79 -6.33
CA PHE A 129 -6.58 7.16 -6.03
C PHE A 129 -6.77 8.10 -7.23
N GLY A 130 -7.19 7.57 -8.39
CA GLY A 130 -7.28 8.33 -9.63
C GLY A 130 -5.95 9.01 -9.92
N GLU A 131 -5.99 10.34 -9.98
CA GLU A 131 -4.85 11.18 -10.26
C GLU A 131 -4.03 11.49 -8.99
N VAL A 132 -2.86 10.85 -8.87
CA VAL A 132 -1.91 11.03 -7.76
C VAL A 132 -0.97 12.19 -8.08
N ILE A 133 -0.99 13.24 -7.25
CA ILE A 133 -0.11 14.41 -7.41
C ILE A 133 0.97 14.37 -6.31
N ILE A 134 2.24 14.34 -6.71
CA ILE A 134 3.41 14.35 -5.82
C ILE A 134 4.41 15.38 -6.34
N GLY A 135 4.50 16.52 -5.67
CA GLY A 135 5.32 17.64 -6.13
C GLY A 135 4.93 18.06 -7.56
N PRO A 136 5.88 18.12 -8.51
CA PRO A 136 5.60 18.48 -9.89
C PRO A 136 5.02 17.33 -10.74
N LEU A 137 4.92 16.12 -10.19
CA LEU A 137 4.39 14.96 -10.90
C LEU A 137 2.91 14.75 -10.62
N ARG A 138 2.20 14.36 -11.68
CA ARG A 138 0.77 14.01 -11.67
C ARG A 138 0.60 12.71 -12.44
N MET A 139 0.14 11.67 -11.77
CA MET A 139 0.03 10.31 -12.29
C MET A 139 -1.44 9.89 -12.37
N ASP A 140 -1.89 9.45 -13.53
CA ASP A 140 -3.20 8.82 -13.72
C ASP A 140 -3.00 7.33 -14.06
N ASP A 141 -3.20 6.46 -13.06
CA ASP A 141 -2.97 5.02 -13.24
C ASP A 141 -4.02 4.36 -14.13
N ARG A 142 -5.21 4.98 -14.28
CA ARG A 142 -6.25 4.47 -15.18
C ARG A 142 -5.86 4.67 -16.64
N ARG A 143 -5.19 5.79 -16.93
CA ARG A 143 -4.66 6.10 -18.26
C ARG A 143 -3.25 5.57 -18.50
N LYS A 144 -2.59 5.05 -17.45
CA LYS A 144 -1.15 4.73 -17.46
C LYS A 144 -0.32 5.93 -17.92
N GLU A 145 -0.68 7.12 -17.43
CA GLU A 145 -0.04 8.39 -17.77
C GLU A 145 0.65 9.00 -16.56
N ILE A 146 1.87 9.51 -16.74
CA ILE A 146 2.55 10.36 -15.76
C ILE A 146 2.88 11.66 -16.48
N SER A 147 2.55 12.78 -15.85
CA SER A 147 2.87 14.12 -16.34
C SER A 147 3.78 14.85 -15.35
N LEU A 148 4.69 15.65 -15.90
CA LEU A 148 5.59 16.53 -15.16
C LEU A 148 5.26 17.97 -15.54
N HIS A 149 4.85 18.79 -14.57
CA HIS A 149 4.34 20.15 -14.81
C HIS A 149 3.27 20.18 -15.92
N ASP A 150 2.30 19.27 -15.83
CA ASP A 150 1.18 19.08 -16.77
C ASP A 150 1.55 18.65 -18.20
N ASN A 151 2.83 18.32 -18.46
CA ASN A 151 3.26 17.69 -19.72
C ASN A 151 3.32 16.18 -19.55
N VAL A 152 2.51 15.44 -20.32
CA VAL A 152 2.49 13.97 -20.32
C VAL A 152 3.85 13.44 -20.82
N LEU A 153 4.44 12.53 -20.05
CA LEU A 153 5.70 11.88 -20.39
C LEU A 153 5.44 10.68 -21.30
N GLU A 154 6.20 10.57 -22.39
CA GLU A 154 6.18 9.39 -23.25
C GLU A 154 7.00 8.26 -22.61
N LEU A 155 6.35 7.37 -21.87
CA LEU A 155 6.99 6.27 -21.14
C LEU A 155 6.63 4.91 -21.76
N SER A 156 7.61 4.02 -21.84
CA SER A 156 7.35 2.59 -22.02
C SER A 156 6.70 1.99 -20.76
N PRO A 157 6.08 0.80 -20.83
CA PRO A 157 5.46 0.17 -19.66
C PRO A 157 6.40 0.03 -18.46
N THR A 158 7.65 -0.37 -18.71
CA THR A 158 8.64 -0.56 -17.63
C THR A 158 9.12 0.76 -17.05
N GLU A 159 9.29 1.81 -17.88
CA GLU A 159 9.62 3.15 -17.40
C GLU A 159 8.48 3.73 -16.56
N TYR A 160 7.23 3.51 -16.96
CA TYR A 160 6.05 3.90 -16.20
C TYR A 160 6.06 3.26 -14.81
N GLU A 161 6.21 1.93 -14.72
CA GLU A 161 6.20 1.22 -13.44
C GLU A 161 7.40 1.64 -12.56
N LEU A 162 8.58 1.83 -13.14
CA LEU A 162 9.74 2.35 -12.39
C LEU A 162 9.49 3.76 -11.84
N LEU A 163 9.04 4.70 -12.68
CA LEU A 163 8.80 6.08 -12.26
C LEU A 163 7.69 6.16 -11.22
N LYS A 164 6.61 5.39 -11.40
CA LYS A 164 5.53 5.23 -10.42
C LYS A 164 6.06 4.71 -9.08
N PHE A 165 6.84 3.63 -9.10
CA PHE A 165 7.40 3.04 -7.89
C PHE A 165 8.30 4.04 -7.15
N MET A 166 9.19 4.74 -7.87
CA MET A 166 10.06 5.75 -7.28
C MET A 166 9.28 6.96 -6.74
N SER A 167 8.24 7.41 -7.45
CA SER A 167 7.43 8.57 -7.05
C SER A 167 6.61 8.31 -5.79
N ILE A 168 5.99 7.12 -5.70
CA ILE A 168 5.25 6.69 -4.51
C ILE A 168 6.15 6.62 -3.27
N ASN A 169 7.43 6.28 -3.47
CA ASN A 169 8.45 6.16 -2.43
C ASN A 169 9.40 7.36 -2.39
N HIS A 170 8.97 8.54 -2.83
CA HIS A 170 9.83 9.73 -2.84
C HIS A 170 10.40 10.03 -1.44
N GLY A 171 11.65 10.52 -1.39
CA GLY A 171 12.40 10.75 -0.17
C GLY A 171 13.07 9.50 0.44
N LEU A 172 12.71 8.28 0.00
CA LEU A 172 13.34 7.04 0.45
C LEU A 172 14.47 6.59 -0.49
N VAL A 173 15.54 6.05 0.09
CA VAL A 173 16.62 5.42 -0.70
C VAL A 173 16.19 4.01 -1.06
N LEU A 174 16.05 3.77 -2.36
CA LEU A 174 15.67 2.48 -2.95
C LEU A 174 16.92 1.77 -3.48
N SER A 175 17.20 0.57 -2.98
CA SER A 175 18.32 -0.24 -3.48
C SER A 175 18.04 -0.74 -4.89
N LYS A 176 19.10 -1.06 -5.64
CA LYS A 176 18.96 -1.66 -6.98
C LYS A 176 18.18 -2.98 -6.92
N SER A 177 18.45 -3.81 -5.91
CA SER A 177 17.76 -5.08 -5.71
C SER A 177 16.26 -4.90 -5.45
N MET A 178 15.87 -3.91 -4.64
CA MET A 178 14.46 -3.60 -4.37
C MET A 178 13.75 -3.08 -5.63
N ILE A 179 14.41 -2.20 -6.40
CA ILE A 179 13.87 -1.71 -7.66
C ILE A 179 13.68 -2.87 -8.64
N LEU A 180 14.69 -3.75 -8.76
CA LEU A 180 14.66 -4.90 -9.65
C LEU A 180 13.51 -5.85 -9.30
N ASP A 181 13.45 -6.27 -8.04
CA ASP A 181 12.40 -7.17 -7.53
C ASP A 181 11.00 -6.60 -7.75
N LYS A 182 10.80 -5.30 -7.48
CA LYS A 182 9.47 -4.70 -7.56
C LYS A 182 9.00 -4.42 -8.99
N VAL A 183 9.90 -4.07 -9.90
CA VAL A 183 9.56 -3.62 -11.26
C VAL A 183 9.67 -4.75 -12.29
N TRP A 184 10.59 -5.70 -12.10
CA TRP A 184 10.82 -6.84 -13.01
C TRP A 184 10.44 -8.21 -12.41
N GLY A 185 10.32 -8.31 -11.09
CA GLY A 185 10.01 -9.57 -10.39
C GLY A 185 11.25 -10.38 -10.01
N TYR A 186 11.08 -11.28 -9.05
CA TYR A 186 12.14 -12.12 -8.46
C TYR A 186 12.83 -13.06 -9.47
N ASP A 187 12.12 -13.46 -10.53
CA ASP A 187 12.60 -14.41 -11.55
C ASP A 187 13.35 -13.73 -12.72
N PHE A 188 13.69 -12.44 -12.61
CA PHE A 188 14.40 -11.72 -13.67
C PHE A 188 15.86 -12.19 -13.78
N GLY A 189 16.12 -13.15 -14.68
CA GLY A 189 17.45 -13.65 -15.02
C GLY A 189 18.26 -12.75 -15.98
N GLY A 190 17.95 -11.46 -16.06
CA GLY A 190 18.64 -10.51 -16.94
C GLY A 190 19.88 -9.87 -16.31
N GLU A 191 20.50 -8.92 -17.01
CA GLU A 191 21.70 -8.23 -16.52
C GLU A 191 21.39 -7.32 -15.32
N GLU A 192 22.23 -7.38 -14.27
CA GLU A 192 22.09 -6.57 -13.05
C GLU A 192 22.03 -5.05 -13.31
N ASN A 193 22.55 -4.60 -14.45
CA ASN A 193 22.65 -3.19 -14.83
C ASN A 193 21.37 -2.62 -15.47
N ILE A 194 20.32 -3.44 -15.65
CA ILE A 194 19.08 -2.99 -16.29
C ILE A 194 18.46 -1.79 -15.57
N VAL A 195 18.56 -1.74 -14.23
CA VAL A 195 18.05 -0.63 -13.43
C VAL A 195 18.72 0.68 -13.83
N GLU A 196 20.03 0.68 -14.08
CA GLU A 196 20.74 1.90 -14.47
C GLU A 196 20.34 2.40 -15.85
N VAL A 197 20.09 1.48 -16.79
CA VAL A 197 19.61 1.81 -18.13
C VAL A 197 18.29 2.56 -18.04
N TYR A 198 17.34 2.05 -17.25
CA TYR A 198 16.04 2.68 -17.07
C TYR A 198 16.08 3.96 -16.24
N ILE A 199 16.94 4.03 -15.21
CA ILE A 199 17.18 5.30 -14.48
C ILE A 199 17.73 6.37 -15.41
N ARG A 200 18.66 6.02 -16.29
CA ARG A 200 19.19 6.96 -17.29
C ARG A 200 18.09 7.41 -18.25
N SER A 201 17.29 6.48 -18.77
CA SER A 201 16.17 6.80 -19.66
C SER A 201 15.16 7.73 -18.99
N LEU A 202 14.80 7.46 -17.72
CA LEU A 202 13.90 8.33 -16.96
C LEU A 202 14.48 9.73 -16.74
N ARG A 203 15.77 9.86 -16.40
CA ARG A 203 16.41 11.18 -16.27
C ARG A 203 16.35 11.98 -17.56
N ASP A 204 16.60 11.34 -18.69
CA ASP A 204 16.51 11.98 -20.00
C ASP A 204 15.07 12.46 -20.28
N LYS A 205 14.06 11.63 -20.04
CA LYS A 205 12.64 11.96 -20.24
C LYS A 205 12.10 13.00 -19.26
N LEU A 206 12.60 13.02 -18.03
CA LEU A 206 12.27 14.03 -17.02
C LEU A 206 13.01 15.36 -17.23
N GLY A 207 13.99 15.40 -18.14
CA GLY A 207 14.90 16.55 -18.29
C GLY A 207 15.81 16.77 -17.07
N ASP A 208 16.02 15.74 -16.25
CA ASP A 208 16.74 15.78 -14.98
C ASP A 208 18.27 15.69 -15.17
N LYS A 209 18.83 16.60 -15.99
CA LYS A 209 20.26 16.58 -16.36
C LYS A 209 21.21 16.76 -15.18
N GLU A 210 20.76 17.44 -14.13
CA GLU A 210 21.53 17.67 -12.91
C GLU A 210 21.28 16.60 -11.84
N HIS A 211 20.48 15.57 -12.14
CA HIS A 211 20.12 14.48 -11.22
C HIS A 211 19.54 15.02 -9.90
N LYS A 212 18.70 16.05 -9.98
CA LYS A 212 18.03 16.68 -8.84
C LYS A 212 16.80 15.89 -8.42
N LEU A 213 16.02 15.39 -9.38
CA LEU A 213 14.81 14.61 -9.16
C LEU A 213 15.14 13.16 -8.83
N ILE A 214 15.94 12.48 -9.66
CA ILE A 214 16.39 11.12 -9.40
C ILE A 214 17.86 11.17 -9.00
N ARG A 215 18.14 11.12 -7.70
CA ARG A 215 19.49 11.16 -7.14
C ARG A 215 20.11 9.77 -7.07
N THR A 216 21.40 9.69 -7.36
CA THR A 216 22.20 8.49 -7.06
C THR A 216 22.83 8.63 -5.69
N ILE A 217 22.52 7.71 -4.79
CA ILE A 217 23.16 7.59 -3.47
C ILE A 217 24.22 6.50 -3.58
N ARG A 218 25.49 6.90 -3.65
CA ARG A 218 26.61 5.98 -3.88
C ARG A 218 26.62 4.86 -2.83
N GLY A 219 26.69 3.62 -3.30
CA GLY A 219 26.71 2.43 -2.46
C GLY A 219 25.34 2.00 -1.89
N ALA A 220 24.28 2.81 -2.06
CA ALA A 220 22.97 2.51 -1.50
C ALA A 220 21.87 2.34 -2.56
N GLY A 221 21.89 3.13 -3.64
CA GLY A 221 20.91 3.02 -4.73
C GLY A 221 20.44 4.38 -5.25
N TYR A 222 19.13 4.55 -5.41
CA TYR A 222 18.52 5.76 -5.97
C TYR A 222 17.47 6.34 -5.02
N ARG A 223 17.29 7.65 -5.07
CA ARG A 223 16.24 8.34 -4.32
C ARG A 223 15.57 9.35 -5.22
N MET A 224 14.24 9.42 -5.14
CA MET A 224 13.46 10.42 -5.85
C MET A 224 13.13 11.59 -4.93
N ASP A 225 13.53 12.81 -5.29
CA ASP A 225 13.31 14.03 -4.53
C ASP A 225 12.32 14.93 -5.29
N LEU A 226 11.07 15.00 -4.83
CA LEU A 226 9.96 15.74 -5.47
C LEU A 226 9.52 17.00 -4.69
N THR A 227 10.28 17.36 -3.65
CA THR A 227 10.04 18.48 -2.72
C THR A 227 11.23 19.41 -2.67
#